data_AF-A0A2Z4ID65-F1
#
_entry.id   AF-A0A2Z4ID65-F1
#
_cell.length_a   1.000
_cell.length_b   1.000
_cell.length_c   1.000
_cell.angle_alpha   90.00
_cell.angle_beta   90.00
_cell.angle_gamma   90.00
#
_symmetry.space_group_name_H-M   'P 1'
#
loop_
_entity.id
_entity.type
_entity.pdbx_description
1 polymer ?
#
loop_
_entity_poly.entity_id
_entity_poly.type
_entity_poly.pdbx_seq_one_letter_code
_entity_poly.pdbx_strand_id
1 'polypeptide(L)'
;MKNYSLRLMLWAFVIVIINSCQRDLPEVTAVKNPVSFGFSAPTTDAQARTQTNDFSLVVEARVTITKADGTATDYTNVELELYESDGTFYAEEVLLPLGDYVVTEIYLMDGEGTTLFAIPEAGKLQEHIDQQLPIPFTVERSSTMKTVVLEVLSTLGFTPEEFGFDPEEIVFEEVDYFLVCLQVWDGLEEGYLSGHLLFGENQEYRIEVDSITKIFVKPEYVIGEAVTFQVDVPDFVALQKTFSIGLDRLKAFETVPNRIPLRRINGRIYQGDVVLNNQEEVDEFGYKRYDGIIGNLTITDETKDKGGTSIWNLRQLQQLDSVMGDFEIIGNHELITMGGMSLKKVAGNFIFIENNKIDGLTGLDSFRELGKELIIKNNNKLIDYCPISKLFYESPEIKGEISGNGYNPSFNEIKHGECKPTD
;
A
#
# COMPACT_ATOMS: atom_id res chain seq x y z
N MET A 1 -4.43 -106.59 46.52
CA MET A 1 -5.16 -105.36 46.11
C MET A 1 -4.86 -105.10 44.65
N LYS A 2 -5.93 -105.07 43.82
CA LYS A 2 -6.12 -104.49 42.47
C LYS A 2 -5.04 -104.75 41.41
N ASN A 3 -5.24 -105.70 40.49
CA ASN A 3 -6.02 -105.65 39.24
C ASN A 3 -5.46 -104.71 38.16
N TYR A 4 -4.87 -105.29 37.12
CA TYR A 4 -4.92 -104.75 35.76
C TYR A 4 -5.14 -105.89 34.77
N SER A 5 -6.39 -106.00 34.30
CA SER A 5 -6.73 -106.74 33.09
C SER A 5 -6.92 -105.73 31.98
N LEU A 6 -5.99 -105.79 31.05
CA LEU A 6 -6.11 -105.45 29.63
C LEU A 6 -7.50 -105.80 29.07
N ARG A 7 -8.11 -104.92 28.26
CA ARG A 7 -8.75 -105.24 26.95
C ARG A 7 -9.52 -104.06 26.31
N LEU A 8 -9.23 -103.90 25.01
CA LEU A 8 -10.03 -103.32 23.91
C LEU A 8 -10.37 -101.81 23.96
N MET A 9 -9.69 -100.91 23.23
CA MET A 9 -9.74 -100.64 21.77
C MET A 9 -11.11 -100.20 21.23
N LEU A 10 -11.13 -98.94 20.75
CA LEU A 10 -12.10 -98.22 19.91
C LEU A 10 -13.48 -97.92 20.55
N TRP A 11 -13.80 -96.64 20.68
CA TRP A 11 -14.71 -95.92 19.76
C TRP A 11 -14.48 -94.41 19.89
N ALA A 12 -14.71 -93.71 18.79
CA ALA A 12 -14.14 -92.42 18.43
C ALA A 12 -14.83 -91.21 19.09
N PHE A 13 -14.18 -90.04 18.91
CA PHE A 13 -14.77 -88.69 18.96
C PHE A 13 -15.00 -88.05 20.33
N VAL A 14 -13.93 -87.46 20.90
CA VAL A 14 -14.02 -86.18 21.60
C VAL A 14 -12.84 -85.29 21.18
N ILE A 15 -13.07 -84.53 20.11
CA ILE A 15 -12.80 -83.10 19.98
C ILE A 15 -11.39 -82.62 20.40
N VAL A 16 -10.55 -82.52 19.36
CA VAL A 16 -9.65 -81.41 19.02
C VAL A 16 -9.78 -80.18 19.93
N ILE A 17 -8.62 -79.76 20.49
CA ILE A 17 -8.11 -78.38 20.69
C ILE A 17 -7.28 -78.38 21.99
N ILE A 18 -6.01 -78.77 21.90
CA ILE A 18 -4.95 -78.24 22.78
C ILE A 18 -3.73 -77.85 21.94
N ASN A 19 -3.98 -77.29 20.76
CA ASN A 19 -3.00 -76.54 20.00
C ASN A 19 -3.60 -75.16 19.74
N SER A 20 -2.80 -74.13 20.01
CA SER A 20 -3.11 -72.70 19.90
C SER A 20 -3.85 -72.08 21.07
N CYS A 21 -3.07 -71.65 22.07
CA CYS A 21 -3.39 -70.52 22.94
C CYS A 21 -2.07 -69.81 23.30
N GLN A 22 -1.34 -69.33 22.29
CA GLN A 22 -0.60 -68.08 22.48
C GLN A 22 -1.68 -67.00 22.39
N ARG A 23 -2.12 -66.53 23.56
CA ARG A 23 -2.86 -65.27 23.62
C ARG A 23 -1.86 -64.19 23.20
N ASP A 24 -2.12 -63.54 22.08
CA ASP A 24 -1.50 -62.26 21.79
C ASP A 24 -1.73 -61.36 23.00
N LEU A 25 -0.62 -60.97 23.65
CA LEU A 25 -0.65 -59.92 24.65
C LEU A 25 -1.11 -58.65 23.92
N PRO A 26 -2.09 -57.90 24.44
CA PRO A 26 -2.43 -56.62 23.84
C PRO A 26 -1.17 -55.75 23.83
N GLU A 27 -0.84 -55.17 22.66
CA GLU A 27 0.19 -54.14 22.54
C GLU A 27 -0.02 -53.13 23.67
N VAL A 28 1.03 -52.87 24.45
CA VAL A 28 1.03 -51.79 25.44
C VAL A 28 0.85 -50.51 24.63
N THR A 29 -0.35 -49.95 24.62
CA THR A 29 -0.60 -48.64 24.01
C THR A 29 0.34 -47.65 24.67
N ALA A 30 1.32 -47.16 23.90
CA ALA A 30 2.26 -46.19 24.40
C ALA A 30 1.48 -44.99 24.94
N VAL A 31 1.82 -44.54 26.16
CA VAL A 31 1.19 -43.35 26.75
C VAL A 31 1.47 -42.17 25.82
N LYS A 32 0.39 -41.60 25.26
CA LYS A 32 0.46 -40.40 24.43
C LYS A 32 0.25 -39.17 25.32
N ASN A 33 1.07 -38.14 25.12
CA ASN A 33 1.03 -36.87 25.81
C ASN A 33 0.56 -35.76 24.84
N PRO A 34 -0.29 -34.83 25.30
CA PRO A 34 -0.77 -33.74 24.46
C PRO A 34 0.32 -32.69 24.21
N VAL A 35 0.47 -32.32 22.94
CA VAL A 35 1.34 -31.26 22.45
C VAL A 35 0.49 -30.29 21.65
N SER A 36 0.64 -28.98 21.86
CA SER A 36 0.02 -27.94 21.06
C SER A 36 1.10 -27.03 20.48
N PHE A 37 0.80 -26.40 19.34
CA PHE A 37 1.71 -25.47 18.68
C PHE A 37 1.16 -24.06 18.82
N GLY A 38 1.97 -23.14 19.37
CA GLY A 38 1.63 -21.72 19.45
C GLY A 38 2.37 -20.95 18.35
N PHE A 39 1.70 -20.00 17.71
CA PHE A 39 2.25 -19.24 16.58
C PHE A 39 2.55 -17.80 16.97
N SER A 40 3.69 -17.29 16.48
CA SER A 40 4.11 -15.90 16.68
C SER A 40 4.72 -15.33 15.42
N ALA A 41 4.58 -14.02 15.22
CA ALA A 41 5.27 -13.30 14.16
C ALA A 41 6.75 -13.08 14.53
N PRO A 42 7.65 -12.85 13.54
CA PRO A 42 9.05 -12.59 13.81
C PRO A 42 9.23 -11.33 14.67
N THR A 43 10.12 -11.40 15.66
CA THR A 43 10.39 -10.28 16.59
C THR A 43 11.46 -9.29 16.09
N THR A 44 12.13 -9.62 14.98
CA THR A 44 13.12 -8.77 14.31
C THR A 44 12.49 -7.51 13.69
N ASP A 45 13.31 -6.48 13.46
CA ASP A 45 13.00 -5.28 12.65
C ASP A 45 12.51 -5.60 11.21
N ALA A 46 12.33 -6.88 10.86
CA ALA A 46 11.68 -7.35 9.65
C ALA A 46 10.22 -6.86 9.56
N GLN A 47 9.48 -6.79 10.69
CA GLN A 47 8.13 -6.20 10.71
C GLN A 47 8.10 -4.73 10.26
N ALA A 48 9.21 -4.00 10.42
CA ALA A 48 9.30 -2.60 10.00
C ALA A 48 9.63 -2.46 8.50
N ARG A 49 10.05 -3.52 7.80
CA ARG A 49 10.52 -3.47 6.41
C ARG A 49 9.67 -4.27 5.42
N THR A 50 8.74 -5.09 5.89
CA THR A 50 7.84 -5.88 5.03
C THR A 50 6.40 -5.80 5.53
N GLN A 51 5.47 -5.57 4.60
CA GLN A 51 4.04 -5.77 4.87
C GLN A 51 3.82 -7.24 5.26
N THR A 52 2.96 -7.48 6.24
CA THR A 52 2.60 -8.83 6.71
C THR A 52 1.13 -9.13 6.42
N ASN A 53 0.81 -10.41 6.28
CA ASN A 53 -0.54 -10.94 6.37
C ASN A 53 -1.14 -10.70 7.76
N ASP A 54 -2.47 -10.68 7.83
CA ASP A 54 -3.22 -10.58 9.08
C ASP A 54 -3.49 -11.99 9.63
N PHE A 55 -3.08 -12.23 10.88
CA PHE A 55 -3.35 -13.50 11.58
C PHE A 55 -4.85 -13.77 11.75
N SER A 56 -5.70 -12.73 11.75
CA SER A 56 -7.15 -12.89 11.88
C SER A 56 -7.82 -13.62 10.70
N LEU A 57 -7.12 -13.70 9.56
CA LEU A 57 -7.58 -14.42 8.36
C LEU A 57 -7.23 -15.92 8.39
N VAL A 58 -6.35 -16.33 9.30
CA VAL A 58 -5.94 -17.73 9.40
C VAL A 58 -7.06 -18.56 10.01
N VAL A 59 -7.42 -19.64 9.33
CA VAL A 59 -8.47 -20.57 9.77
C VAL A 59 -7.90 -21.93 10.17
N GLU A 60 -6.79 -22.35 9.56
CA GLU A 60 -6.23 -23.69 9.73
C GLU A 60 -4.69 -23.70 9.71
N ALA A 61 -4.11 -24.72 10.34
CA ALA A 61 -2.69 -25.05 10.23
C ALA A 61 -2.50 -26.43 9.62
N ARG A 62 -1.44 -26.61 8.83
CA ARG A 62 -0.96 -27.92 8.41
C ARG A 62 0.41 -28.20 8.99
N VAL A 63 0.62 -29.44 9.41
CA VAL A 63 1.88 -29.88 10.01
C VAL A 63 2.32 -31.25 9.50
N THR A 64 3.64 -31.39 9.33
CA THR A 64 4.31 -32.68 9.19
C THR A 64 5.30 -32.85 10.34
N ILE A 65 5.14 -33.93 11.12
CA ILE A 65 5.97 -34.29 12.26
C ILE A 65 6.61 -35.65 12.01
N THR A 66 7.94 -35.71 12.10
CA THR A 66 8.70 -36.96 12.11
C THR A 66 9.28 -37.19 13.50
N LYS A 67 9.69 -38.42 13.80
CA LYS A 67 10.62 -38.66 14.92
C LYS A 67 12.00 -38.11 14.57
N ALA A 68 12.86 -37.94 15.58
CA ALA A 68 14.23 -37.48 15.39
C ALA A 68 15.10 -38.41 14.52
N ASP A 69 14.72 -39.68 14.38
CA ASP A 69 15.38 -40.64 13.46
C ASP A 69 14.85 -40.57 12.01
N GLY A 70 13.95 -39.62 11.72
CA GLY A 70 13.33 -39.44 10.40
C GLY A 70 12.13 -40.35 10.13
N THR A 71 11.73 -41.21 11.07
CA THR A 71 10.53 -42.04 10.88
C THR A 71 9.26 -41.19 10.91
N ALA A 72 8.38 -41.43 9.93
CA ALA A 72 7.10 -40.76 9.84
C ALA A 72 6.21 -41.06 11.06
N THR A 73 5.39 -40.09 11.44
CA THR A 73 4.34 -40.26 12.45
C THR A 73 2.96 -40.25 11.80
N ASP A 74 1.91 -40.45 12.61
CA ASP A 74 0.51 -40.29 12.18
C ASP A 74 0.20 -38.83 11.75
N TYR A 75 1.11 -37.89 12.00
CA TYR A 75 0.99 -36.46 11.69
C TYR A 75 1.84 -36.11 10.46
N THR A 76 1.57 -36.76 9.33
CA THR A 76 2.18 -36.42 8.04
C THR A 76 1.16 -35.66 7.21
N ASN A 77 1.43 -34.38 6.92
CA ASN A 77 0.51 -33.46 6.24
C ASN A 77 -0.91 -33.47 6.86
N VAL A 78 -0.98 -33.24 8.17
CA VAL A 78 -2.23 -33.24 8.93
C VAL A 78 -2.70 -31.81 9.17
N GLU A 79 -3.98 -31.58 8.89
CA GLU A 79 -4.71 -30.35 9.22
C GLU A 79 -5.04 -30.32 10.71
N LEU A 80 -4.84 -29.15 11.32
CA LEU A 80 -5.10 -28.86 12.72
C LEU A 80 -5.98 -27.63 12.84
N GLU A 81 -7.07 -27.76 13.62
CA GLU A 81 -7.91 -26.62 13.98
C GLU A 81 -7.14 -25.60 14.82
N LEU A 82 -7.44 -24.31 14.61
CA LEU A 82 -6.82 -23.21 15.36
C LEU A 82 -7.79 -22.60 16.38
N TYR A 83 -7.23 -22.13 17.49
CA TYR A 83 -7.93 -21.33 18.48
C TYR A 83 -7.04 -20.20 19.02
N GLU A 84 -7.65 -19.07 19.33
CA GLU A 84 -6.96 -17.93 19.94
C GLU A 84 -7.07 -17.98 21.47
N SER A 85 -5.97 -17.74 22.17
CA SER A 85 -5.94 -17.56 23.62
C SER A 85 -4.91 -16.51 24.01
N ASP A 86 -5.33 -15.52 24.79
CA ASP A 86 -4.49 -14.39 25.24
C ASP A 86 -3.74 -13.68 24.09
N GLY A 87 -4.39 -13.53 22.93
CA GLY A 87 -3.81 -12.87 21.75
C GLY A 87 -2.76 -13.71 20.99
N THR A 88 -2.65 -15.01 21.32
CA THR A 88 -1.77 -15.96 20.62
C THR A 88 -2.62 -17.04 19.98
N PHE A 89 -2.29 -17.41 18.73
CA PHE A 89 -2.95 -18.49 18.02
C PHE A 89 -2.29 -19.82 18.37
N TYR A 90 -3.11 -20.82 18.63
CA TYR A 90 -2.68 -22.18 18.94
C TYR A 90 -3.37 -23.18 18.02
N ALA A 91 -2.64 -24.21 17.63
CA ALA A 91 -3.22 -25.40 17.03
C ALA A 91 -3.80 -26.32 18.11
N GLU A 92 -4.82 -27.09 17.74
CA GLU A 92 -5.37 -28.17 18.55
C GLU A 92 -4.29 -29.17 19.03
N GLU A 93 -4.63 -29.95 20.05
CA GLU A 93 -3.65 -30.86 20.64
C GLU A 93 -3.40 -32.11 19.78
N VAL A 94 -2.12 -32.36 19.49
CA VAL A 94 -1.65 -33.62 18.92
C VAL A 94 -1.19 -34.56 20.03
N LEU A 95 -1.47 -35.85 19.88
CA LEU A 95 -1.18 -36.88 20.87
C LEU A 95 0.03 -37.71 20.44
N LEU A 96 1.18 -37.41 21.03
CA LEU A 96 2.45 -38.06 20.70
C LEU A 96 2.98 -38.90 21.87
N PRO A 97 3.53 -40.11 21.63
CA PRO A 97 4.30 -40.84 22.63
C PRO A 97 5.49 -40.04 23.17
N LEU A 98 6.08 -40.50 24.28
CA LEU A 98 7.35 -39.95 24.77
C LEU A 98 8.47 -40.19 23.75
N GLY A 99 9.26 -39.15 23.45
CA GLY A 99 10.36 -39.24 22.51
C GLY A 99 10.78 -37.90 21.92
N ASP A 100 11.77 -37.95 21.03
CA ASP A 100 12.26 -36.79 20.29
C ASP A 100 11.63 -36.74 18.89
N TYR A 101 11.16 -35.56 18.52
CA TYR A 101 10.41 -35.29 17.31
C TYR A 101 10.95 -34.06 16.59
N VAL A 102 10.53 -33.91 15.36
CA VAL A 102 10.94 -32.85 14.46
C VAL A 102 9.72 -32.39 13.67
N VAL A 103 9.42 -31.09 13.71
CA VAL A 103 8.50 -30.47 12.75
C VAL A 103 9.28 -30.25 11.46
N THR A 104 8.87 -30.91 10.39
CA THR A 104 9.55 -30.82 9.08
C THR A 104 8.82 -29.89 8.11
N GLU A 105 7.51 -29.70 8.30
CA GLU A 105 6.69 -28.74 7.55
C GLU A 105 5.66 -28.14 8.50
N ILE A 106 5.45 -26.82 8.41
CA ILE A 106 4.34 -26.14 9.06
C ILE A 106 3.98 -24.86 8.32
N TYR A 107 2.68 -24.69 8.08
CA TYR A 107 2.14 -23.51 7.42
C TYR A 107 0.68 -23.27 7.83
N LEU A 108 0.28 -22.00 7.75
CA LEU A 108 -1.00 -21.47 8.21
C LEU A 108 -1.77 -20.94 7.00
N MET A 109 -3.04 -21.34 6.88
CA MET A 109 -3.86 -21.03 5.70
C MET A 109 -5.17 -20.35 6.07
N ASP A 110 -5.73 -19.63 5.09
CA ASP A 110 -7.09 -19.10 5.15
C ASP A 110 -8.14 -20.17 4.83
N GLY A 111 -9.42 -19.77 4.83
CA GLY A 111 -10.53 -20.67 4.51
C GLY A 111 -10.62 -21.11 3.04
N GLU A 112 -9.77 -20.58 2.15
CA GLU A 112 -9.69 -20.95 0.73
C GLU A 112 -8.50 -21.88 0.44
N GLY A 113 -7.66 -22.19 1.45
CA GLY A 113 -6.47 -23.02 1.31
C GLY A 113 -5.24 -22.25 0.85
N THR A 114 -5.28 -20.91 0.88
CA THR A 114 -4.12 -20.06 0.58
C THR A 114 -3.24 -19.96 1.82
N THR A 115 -1.95 -20.24 1.66
CA THR A 115 -0.98 -20.13 2.75
C THR A 115 -0.63 -18.68 3.01
N LEU A 116 -0.94 -18.21 4.22
CA LEU A 116 -0.68 -16.85 4.70
C LEU A 116 0.62 -16.74 5.50
N PHE A 117 1.00 -17.81 6.20
CA PHE A 117 2.26 -17.86 6.96
C PHE A 117 2.90 -19.23 6.85
N ALA A 118 4.22 -19.28 6.85
CA ALA A 118 4.97 -20.52 6.86
C ALA A 118 6.33 -20.34 7.53
N ILE A 119 6.99 -21.45 7.82
CA ILE A 119 8.40 -21.43 8.24
C ILE A 119 9.25 -21.88 7.05
N PRO A 120 10.26 -21.11 6.62
CA PRO A 120 11.11 -21.50 5.50
C PRO A 120 12.09 -22.62 5.88
N GLU A 121 12.55 -23.36 4.87
CA GLU A 121 13.60 -24.36 5.03
C GLU A 121 14.95 -23.76 5.45
N ALA A 122 15.79 -24.57 6.10
CA ALA A 122 17.12 -24.17 6.55
C ALA A 122 17.94 -23.53 5.42
N GLY A 123 18.44 -22.32 5.67
CA GLY A 123 19.23 -21.54 4.71
C GLY A 123 18.44 -20.60 3.80
N LYS A 124 17.10 -20.56 3.90
CA LYS A 124 16.22 -19.65 3.14
C LYS A 124 15.70 -18.50 4.01
N LEU A 125 15.71 -17.27 3.50
CA LEU A 125 15.13 -16.09 4.16
C LEU A 125 15.65 -15.80 5.58
N GLN A 126 16.95 -16.08 5.84
CA GLN A 126 17.58 -15.89 7.16
C GLN A 126 17.62 -14.43 7.62
N GLU A 127 17.49 -13.50 6.68
CA GLU A 127 17.37 -12.06 6.93
C GLU A 127 15.97 -11.64 7.37
N HIS A 128 14.96 -12.52 7.24
CA HIS A 128 13.55 -12.24 7.55
C HIS A 128 13.03 -12.99 8.79
N ILE A 129 13.58 -14.15 9.12
CA ILE A 129 13.13 -14.99 10.25
C ILE A 129 14.30 -15.76 10.89
N ASP A 130 14.26 -15.89 12.22
CA ASP A 130 15.33 -16.58 12.98
C ASP A 130 15.10 -18.10 13.01
N GLN A 131 13.84 -18.55 13.11
CA GLN A 131 13.48 -19.96 13.15
C GLN A 131 13.27 -20.53 11.73
N GLN A 132 13.89 -21.67 11.44
CA GLN A 132 13.80 -22.36 10.14
C GLN A 132 13.50 -23.85 10.35
N LEU A 133 12.88 -24.48 9.36
CA LEU A 133 12.67 -25.93 9.34
C LEU A 133 13.97 -26.67 9.01
N PRO A 134 14.20 -27.87 9.56
CA PRO A 134 13.35 -28.60 10.50
C PRO A 134 13.54 -28.18 11.97
N ILE A 135 12.47 -28.23 12.78
CA ILE A 135 12.46 -27.75 14.18
C ILE A 135 12.33 -28.93 15.16
N PRO A 136 13.35 -29.22 16.00
CA PRO A 136 13.29 -30.31 16.96
C PRO A 136 12.49 -29.97 18.22
N PHE A 137 11.79 -30.96 18.79
CA PHE A 137 11.15 -30.86 20.11
C PHE A 137 11.05 -32.24 20.80
N THR A 138 11.07 -32.26 22.13
CA THR A 138 10.98 -33.50 22.93
C THR A 138 9.65 -33.61 23.67
N VAL A 139 8.99 -34.76 23.62
CA VAL A 139 7.79 -35.07 24.40
C VAL A 139 8.21 -35.82 25.67
N GLU A 140 8.06 -35.14 26.81
CA GLU A 140 8.39 -35.67 28.13
C GLU A 140 7.14 -36.01 28.94
N ARG A 141 7.30 -36.84 29.96
CA ARG A 141 6.20 -37.23 30.84
C ARG A 141 5.75 -36.02 31.66
N SER A 142 4.59 -35.46 31.31
CA SER A 142 3.99 -34.33 32.00
C SER A 142 2.53 -34.58 32.36
N SER A 143 2.05 -33.91 33.42
CA SER A 143 0.62 -33.79 33.75
C SER A 143 -0.06 -32.62 33.04
N THR A 144 0.71 -31.76 32.39
CA THR A 144 0.24 -30.61 31.60
C THR A 144 0.62 -30.78 30.14
N MET A 145 -0.16 -30.15 29.26
CA MET A 145 0.13 -30.09 27.83
C MET A 145 1.45 -29.34 27.56
N LYS A 146 2.22 -29.82 26.58
CA LYS A 146 3.44 -29.15 26.11
C LYS A 146 3.09 -28.20 24.98
N THR A 147 3.46 -26.94 25.11
CA THR A 147 3.37 -25.96 24.00
C THR A 147 4.71 -25.85 23.30
N VAL A 148 4.73 -25.99 21.98
CA VAL A 148 5.87 -25.67 21.11
C VAL A 148 5.57 -24.34 20.44
N VAL A 149 6.38 -23.32 20.72
CA VAL A 149 6.22 -21.99 20.09
C VAL A 149 6.97 -21.98 18.77
N LEU A 150 6.28 -21.53 17.73
CA LEU A 150 6.74 -21.47 16.36
C LEU A 150 6.64 -20.03 15.86
N GLU A 151 7.78 -19.47 15.50
CA GLU A 151 7.87 -18.22 14.76
C GLU A 151 7.54 -18.52 13.29
N VAL A 152 6.55 -17.82 12.71
CA VAL A 152 6.11 -18.01 11.32
C VAL A 152 6.28 -16.72 10.54
N LEU A 153 6.73 -16.83 9.29
CA LEU A 153 6.94 -15.69 8.40
C LEU A 153 5.72 -15.53 7.49
N SER A 154 5.29 -14.30 7.25
CA SER A 154 4.26 -14.02 6.25
C SER A 154 4.75 -14.40 4.86
N THR A 155 3.91 -15.12 4.11
CA THR A 155 4.17 -15.51 2.72
C THR A 155 3.93 -14.38 1.71
N LEU A 156 3.38 -13.24 2.17
CA LEU A 156 3.00 -12.11 1.33
C LEU A 156 4.21 -11.63 0.52
N GLY A 157 4.09 -11.74 -0.80
CA GLY A 157 5.11 -11.22 -1.71
C GLY A 157 6.32 -12.12 -1.96
N PHE A 158 6.30 -13.33 -1.40
CA PHE A 158 7.25 -14.41 -1.67
C PHE A 158 6.61 -15.50 -2.53
N THR A 159 7.43 -16.38 -3.07
CA THR A 159 6.96 -17.61 -3.73
C THR A 159 7.19 -18.84 -2.86
N PRO A 160 6.44 -19.94 -3.07
CA PRO A 160 6.69 -21.22 -2.41
C PRO A 160 8.16 -21.67 -2.47
N GLU A 161 8.82 -21.52 -3.61
CA GLU A 161 10.21 -21.95 -3.82
C GLU A 161 11.23 -21.12 -3.01
N GLU A 162 10.91 -19.86 -2.74
CA GLU A 162 11.72 -19.01 -1.86
C GLU A 162 11.71 -19.55 -0.43
N PHE A 163 10.58 -20.10 0.02
CA PHE A 163 10.47 -20.80 1.31
C PHE A 163 11.03 -22.22 1.28
N GLY A 164 11.19 -22.83 0.08
CA GLY A 164 11.64 -24.20 -0.09
C GLY A 164 10.50 -25.21 -0.31
N PHE A 165 9.27 -24.74 -0.53
CA PHE A 165 8.14 -25.60 -0.85
C PHE A 165 7.98 -25.84 -2.35
N ASP A 166 7.30 -26.94 -2.69
CA ASP A 166 6.88 -27.23 -4.06
C ASP A 166 5.62 -26.40 -4.41
N PRO A 167 5.65 -25.54 -5.44
CA PRO A 167 4.49 -24.74 -5.86
C PRO A 167 3.30 -25.58 -6.35
N GLU A 168 3.49 -26.88 -6.64
CA GLU A 168 2.38 -27.79 -6.96
C GLU A 168 1.63 -28.27 -5.71
N GLU A 169 2.25 -28.19 -4.53
CA GLU A 169 1.70 -28.67 -3.26
C GLU A 169 1.14 -27.56 -2.37
N ILE A 170 1.68 -26.35 -2.47
CA ILE A 170 1.28 -25.20 -1.64
C ILE A 170 1.00 -23.97 -2.50
N VAL A 171 -0.05 -23.24 -2.11
CA VAL A 171 -0.47 -22.02 -2.79
C VAL A 171 -0.22 -20.83 -1.86
N PHE A 172 0.53 -19.84 -2.34
CA PHE A 172 0.68 -18.55 -1.68
C PHE A 172 -0.24 -17.52 -2.34
N GLU A 173 -0.59 -16.46 -1.60
CA GLU A 173 -1.37 -15.37 -2.18
C GLU A 173 -0.55 -14.66 -3.28
N GLU A 174 -1.07 -14.65 -4.51
CA GLU A 174 -0.51 -13.82 -5.57
C GLU A 174 -0.93 -12.36 -5.34
N VAL A 175 0.05 -11.52 -5.04
CA VAL A 175 -0.17 -10.10 -4.79
C VAL A 175 0.46 -9.29 -5.89
N ASP A 176 -0.33 -8.42 -6.51
CA ASP A 176 0.20 -7.39 -7.39
C ASP A 176 1.13 -6.48 -6.59
N TYR A 177 2.17 -5.96 -7.25
CA TYR A 177 3.09 -5.01 -6.63
C TYR A 177 3.57 -3.98 -7.63
N PHE A 178 4.13 -2.89 -7.12
CA PHE A 178 4.84 -1.91 -7.93
C PHE A 178 6.08 -1.42 -7.21
N LEU A 179 7.11 -1.09 -7.98
CA LEU A 179 8.30 -0.41 -7.49
C LEU A 179 8.04 1.10 -7.47
N VAL A 180 8.51 1.78 -6.43
CA VAL A 180 8.39 3.24 -6.28
C VAL A 180 9.68 3.82 -5.73
N CYS A 181 10.01 5.05 -6.13
CA CYS A 181 11.09 5.80 -5.50
C CYS A 181 10.78 7.29 -5.47
N LEU A 182 11.30 7.99 -4.45
CA LEU A 182 11.13 9.42 -4.26
C LEU A 182 12.39 10.17 -4.71
N GLN A 183 12.27 11.22 -5.53
CA GLN A 183 13.43 11.96 -6.05
C GLN A 183 13.15 13.47 -6.15
N VAL A 184 14.20 14.29 -6.11
CA VAL A 184 14.07 15.75 -6.33
C VAL A 184 13.78 16.05 -7.79
N TRP A 185 12.75 16.87 -8.07
CA TRP A 185 12.28 17.18 -9.42
C TRP A 185 13.31 17.92 -10.29
N ASP A 186 14.09 18.84 -9.72
CA ASP A 186 14.98 19.71 -10.49
C ASP A 186 16.31 19.04 -10.90
N GLY A 187 16.54 17.80 -10.48
CA GLY A 187 17.71 17.00 -10.83
C GLY A 187 19.04 17.59 -10.35
N LEU A 188 19.02 18.62 -9.49
CA LEU A 188 20.23 19.24 -8.94
C LEU A 188 20.80 18.43 -7.77
N GLU A 189 19.98 17.61 -7.12
CA GLU A 189 20.40 16.65 -6.09
C GLU A 189 20.35 15.22 -6.67
N GLU A 190 21.52 14.56 -6.74
CA GLU A 190 21.60 13.14 -7.07
C GLU A 190 21.23 12.30 -5.83
N GLY A 191 20.22 11.44 -5.95
CA GLY A 191 19.86 10.50 -4.89
C GLY A 191 18.38 10.14 -4.84
N TYR A 192 18.04 9.23 -3.93
CA TYR A 192 16.66 8.96 -3.52
C TYR A 192 16.37 9.72 -2.22
N LEU A 193 15.14 10.21 -2.10
CA LEU A 193 14.63 10.82 -0.88
C LEU A 193 14.04 9.75 0.02
N SER A 194 14.16 9.96 1.34
CA SER A 194 13.46 9.16 2.34
C SER A 194 12.19 9.86 2.77
N GLY A 195 11.09 9.11 2.79
CA GLY A 195 9.77 9.61 3.13
C GLY A 195 8.77 8.47 3.29
N HIS A 196 7.48 8.80 3.24
CA HIS A 196 6.43 7.84 3.48
C HIS A 196 5.36 7.92 2.40
N LEU A 197 4.82 6.76 2.03
CA LEU A 197 3.57 6.64 1.32
C LEU A 197 2.44 6.39 2.32
N LEU A 198 1.35 7.13 2.17
CA LEU A 198 0.17 7.06 3.03
C LEU A 198 -1.02 6.54 2.23
N PHE A 199 -1.62 5.43 2.64
CA PHE A 199 -2.76 4.80 1.97
C PHE A 199 -4.03 4.82 2.85
N GLY A 200 -5.19 4.69 2.20
CA GLY A 200 -6.51 4.71 2.83
C GLY A 200 -7.12 6.11 2.98
N GLU A 201 -8.45 6.18 3.15
CA GLU A 201 -9.20 7.45 3.23
C GLU A 201 -8.75 8.34 4.41
N ASN A 202 -8.27 7.74 5.50
CA ASN A 202 -7.77 8.42 6.70
C ASN A 202 -6.24 8.37 6.88
N GLN A 203 -5.47 7.94 5.87
CA GLN A 203 -4.01 7.75 5.96
C GLN A 203 -3.57 6.71 7.03
N GLU A 204 -4.35 5.64 7.21
CA GLU A 204 -4.09 4.64 8.27
C GLU A 204 -2.85 3.78 7.99
N TYR A 205 -2.47 3.60 6.73
CA TYR A 205 -1.32 2.78 6.35
C TYR A 205 -0.16 3.65 5.90
N ARG A 206 0.97 3.50 6.59
CA ARG A 206 2.19 4.30 6.36
C ARG A 206 3.35 3.38 6.00
N ILE A 207 3.87 3.51 4.79
CA ILE A 207 4.99 2.71 4.28
C ILE A 207 6.18 3.63 4.08
N GLU A 208 7.32 3.28 4.68
CA GLU A 208 8.58 3.99 4.48
C GLU A 208 9.16 3.71 3.08
N VAL A 209 9.66 4.75 2.43
CA VAL A 209 10.37 4.68 1.16
C VAL A 209 11.66 5.45 1.31
N ASP A 210 12.80 4.77 1.24
CA ASP A 210 14.15 5.35 1.37
C ASP A 210 14.99 5.24 0.10
N SER A 211 14.53 4.44 -0.87
CA SER A 211 15.23 4.07 -2.09
C SER A 211 14.24 3.60 -3.18
N ILE A 212 14.53 2.49 -3.87
CA ILE A 212 13.57 1.78 -4.69
C ILE A 212 12.86 0.78 -3.79
N THR A 213 11.60 1.04 -3.47
CA THR A 213 10.80 0.21 -2.56
C THR A 213 9.75 -0.58 -3.35
N LYS A 214 9.60 -1.86 -3.05
CA LYS A 214 8.54 -2.73 -3.57
C LYS A 214 7.30 -2.59 -2.69
N ILE A 215 6.18 -2.16 -3.26
CA ILE A 215 4.91 -1.99 -2.55
C ILE A 215 3.95 -3.06 -3.03
N PHE A 216 3.52 -3.94 -2.13
CA PHE A 216 2.46 -4.91 -2.40
C PHE A 216 1.10 -4.21 -2.34
N VAL A 217 0.24 -4.55 -3.29
CA VAL A 217 -1.09 -3.96 -3.45
C VAL A 217 -2.06 -4.78 -2.65
N LYS A 218 -2.46 -4.23 -1.50
CA LYS A 218 -3.51 -4.83 -0.69
C LYS A 218 -4.89 -4.31 -1.11
N PRO A 219 -5.97 -5.10 -0.93
CA PRO A 219 -7.34 -4.68 -1.26
C PRO A 219 -7.72 -3.32 -0.65
N GLU A 220 -7.29 -3.03 0.57
CA GLU A 220 -7.54 -1.74 1.26
C GLU A 220 -6.89 -0.52 0.60
N TYR A 221 -5.89 -0.71 -0.28
CA TYR A 221 -5.23 0.39 -1.00
C TYR A 221 -5.96 0.74 -2.30
N VAL A 222 -6.88 -0.12 -2.73
CA VAL A 222 -7.55 -0.02 -4.03
C VAL A 222 -8.84 0.77 -3.88
N ILE A 223 -8.94 1.87 -4.62
CA ILE A 223 -10.14 2.69 -4.72
C ILE A 223 -10.62 2.65 -6.17
N GLY A 224 -11.74 1.95 -6.40
CA GLY A 224 -12.19 1.64 -7.76
C GLY A 224 -11.24 0.65 -8.44
N GLU A 225 -10.56 1.09 -9.51
CA GLU A 225 -9.61 0.27 -10.29
C GLU A 225 -8.17 0.80 -10.18
N ALA A 226 -7.84 1.50 -9.10
CA ALA A 226 -6.53 2.12 -8.91
C ALA A 226 -6.05 2.10 -7.46
N VAL A 227 -4.74 1.99 -7.30
CA VAL A 227 -4.04 2.18 -6.02
C VAL A 227 -3.83 3.66 -5.81
N THR A 228 -4.36 4.21 -4.72
CA THR A 228 -4.26 5.64 -4.42
C THR A 228 -3.51 5.89 -3.12
N PHE A 229 -2.51 6.77 -3.16
CA PHE A 229 -1.68 7.07 -2.00
C PHE A 229 -1.18 8.51 -2.00
N GLN A 230 -0.81 9.00 -0.83
CA GLN A 230 -0.19 10.30 -0.65
C GLN A 230 1.28 10.17 -0.30
N VAL A 231 2.05 11.21 -0.58
CA VAL A 231 3.47 11.24 -0.26
C VAL A 231 3.73 12.26 0.84
N ASP A 232 4.39 11.81 1.90
CA ASP A 232 4.81 12.62 3.03
C ASP A 232 6.34 12.54 3.19
N VAL A 233 7.02 13.63 2.79
CA VAL A 233 8.47 13.76 2.87
C VAL A 233 8.81 15.06 3.59
N PRO A 234 9.58 15.03 4.69
CA PRO A 234 10.00 16.24 5.40
C PRO A 234 10.72 17.22 4.47
N ASP A 235 10.44 18.52 4.58
CA ASP A 235 11.03 19.59 3.76
C ASP A 235 10.75 19.53 2.25
N PHE A 236 9.95 18.57 1.79
CA PHE A 236 9.59 18.39 0.38
C PHE A 236 8.08 18.37 0.18
N VAL A 237 7.63 18.73 -1.02
CA VAL A 237 6.23 18.65 -1.44
C VAL A 237 6.19 17.92 -2.76
N ALA A 238 5.38 16.87 -2.83
CA ALA A 238 5.10 16.20 -4.08
C ALA A 238 4.35 17.15 -5.02
N LEU A 239 4.72 17.16 -6.31
CA LEU A 239 4.05 17.98 -7.32
C LEU A 239 2.54 17.69 -7.40
N GLN A 240 2.18 16.47 -7.00
CA GLN A 240 0.81 16.03 -6.76
C GLN A 240 0.81 15.37 -5.38
N LYS A 241 -0.05 15.81 -4.45
CA LYS A 241 -0.09 15.22 -3.10
C LYS A 241 -0.61 13.78 -3.09
N THR A 242 -1.51 13.47 -4.03
CA THR A 242 -2.18 12.18 -4.16
C THR A 242 -1.87 11.55 -5.51
N PHE A 243 -1.23 10.39 -5.53
CA PHE A 243 -0.97 9.61 -6.73
C PHE A 243 -2.00 8.49 -6.85
N SER A 244 -2.42 8.21 -8.08
CA SER A 244 -3.31 7.11 -8.38
C SER A 244 -2.74 6.31 -9.55
N ILE A 245 -2.52 5.02 -9.34
CA ILE A 245 -1.98 4.10 -10.35
C ILE A 245 -3.05 3.05 -10.65
N GLY A 246 -3.56 3.04 -11.88
CA GLY A 246 -4.52 2.02 -12.30
C GLY A 246 -3.91 0.61 -12.24
N LEU A 247 -4.72 -0.39 -11.86
CA LEU A 247 -4.25 -1.78 -11.69
C LEU A 247 -3.57 -2.32 -12.95
N ASP A 248 -4.16 -2.10 -14.13
CA ASP A 248 -3.57 -2.48 -15.43
C ASP A 248 -2.19 -1.85 -15.69
N ARG A 249 -1.91 -0.70 -15.07
CA ARG A 249 -0.66 0.04 -15.23
C ARG A 249 0.40 -0.36 -14.20
N LEU A 250 0.05 -1.12 -13.16
CA LEU A 250 1.00 -1.57 -12.14
C LEU A 250 2.14 -2.39 -12.74
N LYS A 251 1.83 -3.22 -13.74
CA LYS A 251 2.81 -4.05 -14.44
C LYS A 251 3.95 -3.26 -15.08
N ALA A 252 3.68 -2.01 -15.46
CA ALA A 252 4.71 -1.12 -15.99
C ALA A 252 5.77 -0.74 -14.94
N PHE A 253 5.45 -0.91 -13.66
CA PHE A 253 6.28 -0.55 -12.52
C PHE A 253 6.85 -1.76 -11.75
N GLU A 254 6.68 -2.99 -12.23
CA GLU A 254 7.28 -4.18 -11.60
C GLU A 254 8.81 -4.22 -11.74
N THR A 255 9.34 -3.64 -12.82
CA THR A 255 10.78 -3.68 -13.16
C THR A 255 11.45 -2.32 -13.19
N VAL A 256 10.67 -1.26 -13.41
CA VAL A 256 11.15 0.13 -13.41
C VAL A 256 10.34 0.90 -12.38
N PRO A 257 10.96 1.51 -11.35
CA PRO A 257 10.19 2.19 -10.31
C PRO A 257 9.41 3.37 -10.86
N ASN A 258 8.17 3.52 -10.38
CA ASN A 258 7.43 4.75 -10.48
C ASN A 258 8.20 5.85 -9.75
N ARG A 259 8.72 6.81 -10.50
CA ARG A 259 9.51 7.90 -9.95
C ARG A 259 8.58 9.01 -9.53
N ILE A 260 8.52 9.29 -8.24
CA ILE A 260 7.71 10.38 -7.71
C ILE A 260 8.60 11.59 -7.51
N PRO A 261 8.38 12.65 -8.31
CA PRO A 261 9.16 13.86 -8.18
C PRO A 261 8.64 14.75 -7.05
N LEU A 262 9.58 15.16 -6.21
CA LEU A 262 9.37 16.00 -5.05
C LEU A 262 10.10 17.32 -5.25
N ARG A 263 9.43 18.43 -4.92
CA ARG A 263 10.04 19.75 -4.92
C ARG A 263 10.41 20.11 -3.49
N ARG A 264 11.66 20.49 -3.28
CA ARG A 264 12.11 21.04 -1.99
C ARG A 264 11.30 22.29 -1.68
N ILE A 265 10.81 22.41 -0.44
CA ILE A 265 10.18 23.64 0.01
C ILE A 265 11.28 24.68 0.21
N ASN A 266 11.45 25.56 -0.76
CA ASN A 266 12.23 26.79 -0.61
C ASN A 266 11.25 27.97 -0.61
N GLY A 267 11.36 28.85 0.39
CA GLY A 267 10.48 30.02 0.52
C GLY A 267 9.38 29.87 1.57
N ARG A 268 8.52 30.88 1.68
CA ARG A 268 7.36 30.91 2.58
C ARG A 268 6.18 30.21 1.92
N ILE A 269 5.73 29.09 2.47
CA ILE A 269 4.60 28.33 1.92
C ILE A 269 3.37 28.44 2.83
N TYR A 270 2.20 28.61 2.23
CA TYR A 270 0.92 28.46 2.91
C TYR A 270 0.40 27.03 2.73
N GLN A 271 -0.10 26.41 3.81
CA GLN A 271 -0.71 25.08 3.77
C GLN A 271 -2.22 25.18 4.02
N GLY A 272 -2.99 24.54 3.16
CA GLY A 272 -4.45 24.57 3.16
C GLY A 272 -5.02 25.42 2.02
N ASP A 273 -6.34 25.36 1.88
CA ASP A 273 -7.07 26.11 0.88
C ASP A 273 -7.19 27.59 1.27
N VAL A 274 -7.16 28.46 0.27
CA VAL A 274 -7.22 29.91 0.41
C VAL A 274 -8.41 30.42 -0.41
N VAL A 275 -9.33 31.13 0.24
CA VAL A 275 -10.42 31.83 -0.42
C VAL A 275 -10.31 33.31 -0.11
N LEU A 276 -10.18 34.15 -1.15
CA LEU A 276 -10.06 35.60 -1.04
C LEU A 276 -11.31 36.25 -1.66
N ASN A 277 -12.08 36.93 -0.82
CA ASN A 277 -13.43 37.39 -1.14
C ASN A 277 -13.54 38.90 -1.43
N ASN A 278 -12.47 39.65 -1.16
CA ASN A 278 -12.43 41.10 -1.30
C ASN A 278 -10.97 41.57 -1.43
N GLN A 279 -10.78 42.84 -1.79
CA GLN A 279 -9.43 43.40 -1.97
C GLN A 279 -8.61 43.40 -0.67
N GLU A 280 -9.23 43.60 0.50
CA GLU A 280 -8.52 43.60 1.78
C GLU A 280 -7.90 42.23 2.06
N GLU A 281 -8.63 41.14 1.82
CA GLU A 281 -8.12 39.77 1.96
C GLU A 281 -6.97 39.48 0.97
N VAL A 282 -7.08 39.95 -0.27
CA VAL A 282 -5.99 39.87 -1.27
C VAL A 282 -4.74 40.58 -0.77
N ASP A 283 -4.92 41.78 -0.22
CA ASP A 283 -3.82 42.60 0.29
C ASP A 283 -3.18 41.95 1.52
N GLU A 284 -3.97 41.54 2.51
CA GLU A 284 -3.53 40.88 3.74
C GLU A 284 -2.77 39.59 3.46
N PHE A 285 -3.27 38.76 2.54
CA PHE A 285 -2.60 37.54 2.12
C PHE A 285 -1.28 37.86 1.41
N GLY A 286 -1.29 38.81 0.47
CA GLY A 286 -0.09 39.24 -0.26
C GLY A 286 1.00 39.81 0.65
N TYR A 287 0.65 40.52 1.73
CA TYR A 287 1.61 41.01 2.73
C TYR A 287 2.37 39.89 3.46
N LYS A 288 1.83 38.66 3.49
CA LYS A 288 2.55 37.51 4.05
C LYS A 288 3.69 37.04 3.15
N ARG A 289 3.67 37.40 1.86
CA ARG A 289 4.71 37.09 0.86
C ARG A 289 4.97 35.60 0.75
N TYR A 290 3.90 34.82 0.58
CA TYR A 290 4.03 33.40 0.27
C TYR A 290 4.58 33.22 -1.14
N ASP A 291 5.54 32.31 -1.28
CA ASP A 291 6.09 31.84 -2.54
C ASP A 291 5.18 30.77 -3.17
N GLY A 292 4.44 30.01 -2.35
CA GLY A 292 3.51 28.99 -2.86
C GLY A 292 2.38 28.61 -1.90
N ILE A 293 1.35 27.98 -2.46
CA ILE A 293 0.19 27.43 -1.74
C ILE A 293 0.11 25.92 -1.95
N ILE A 294 0.03 25.16 -0.86
CA ILE A 294 -0.32 23.73 -0.86
C ILE A 294 -1.79 23.61 -0.52
N GLY A 295 -2.62 23.66 -1.56
CA GLY A 295 -4.07 23.74 -1.48
C GLY A 295 -4.62 24.48 -2.69
N ASN A 296 -5.92 24.70 -2.70
CA ASN A 296 -6.60 25.49 -3.71
C ASN A 296 -6.50 26.98 -3.40
N LEU A 297 -6.47 27.81 -4.44
CA LEU A 297 -6.61 29.26 -4.32
C LEU A 297 -7.86 29.67 -5.09
N THR A 298 -8.85 30.23 -4.41
CA THR A 298 -10.05 30.79 -5.02
C THR A 298 -10.11 32.30 -4.74
N ILE A 299 -10.26 33.09 -5.79
CA ILE A 299 -10.39 34.55 -5.73
C ILE A 299 -11.74 34.92 -6.34
N THR A 300 -12.67 35.40 -5.51
CA THR A 300 -14.04 35.65 -5.95
C THR A 300 -14.66 36.87 -5.27
N ASP A 301 -15.47 37.64 -5.99
CA ASP A 301 -16.24 38.78 -5.46
C ASP A 301 -17.74 38.45 -5.39
N GLU A 302 -18.11 37.16 -5.40
CA GLU A 302 -19.51 36.71 -5.38
C GLU A 302 -20.17 36.84 -3.99
N THR A 303 -19.39 37.07 -2.92
CA THR A 303 -19.91 37.16 -1.54
C THR A 303 -20.10 38.60 -1.03
N LYS A 304 -20.31 39.57 -1.96
CA LYS A 304 -20.50 41.03 -1.71
C LYS A 304 -21.43 41.41 -0.56
N ASP A 305 -22.36 40.54 -0.17
CA ASP A 305 -23.32 40.76 0.90
C ASP A 305 -22.68 40.95 2.29
N LYS A 306 -21.36 40.73 2.45
CA LYS A 306 -20.63 40.89 3.72
C LYS A 306 -19.91 42.23 3.90
N GLY A 307 -20.07 43.20 2.99
CA GLY A 307 -19.51 44.55 3.15
C GLY A 307 -18.03 44.70 2.78
N GLY A 308 -17.46 43.75 2.05
CA GLY A 308 -16.10 43.84 1.50
C GLY A 308 -16.01 44.75 0.27
N THR A 309 -14.81 45.24 -0.03
CA THR A 309 -14.54 46.00 -1.26
C THR A 309 -14.31 45.06 -2.44
N SER A 310 -14.84 45.41 -3.62
CA SER A 310 -14.60 44.65 -4.84
C SER A 310 -13.12 44.44 -5.12
N ILE A 311 -12.78 43.24 -5.62
CA ILE A 311 -11.42 42.89 -6.04
C ILE A 311 -11.17 43.54 -7.40
N TRP A 312 -10.21 44.48 -7.44
CA TRP A 312 -9.88 45.23 -8.65
C TRP A 312 -8.45 44.98 -9.14
N ASN A 313 -7.57 44.42 -8.30
CA ASN A 313 -6.22 44.05 -8.70
C ASN A 313 -5.63 42.93 -7.83
N LEU A 314 -4.70 42.15 -8.41
CA LEU A 314 -4.02 41.05 -7.71
C LEU A 314 -2.51 41.33 -7.48
N ARG A 315 -2.09 42.61 -7.52
CA ARG A 315 -0.67 42.99 -7.48
C ARG A 315 0.05 42.52 -6.22
N GLN A 316 -0.67 42.46 -5.10
CA GLN A 316 -0.13 42.03 -3.82
C GLN A 316 0.29 40.56 -3.82
N LEU A 317 -0.20 39.76 -4.79
CA LEU A 317 0.17 38.36 -4.99
C LEU A 317 1.43 38.17 -5.86
N GLN A 318 2.17 39.23 -6.19
CA GLN A 318 3.34 39.20 -7.08
C GLN A 318 4.45 38.19 -6.71
N GLN A 319 4.54 37.79 -5.43
CA GLN A 319 5.52 36.81 -4.93
C GLN A 319 5.09 35.37 -5.20
N LEU A 320 3.78 35.10 -5.30
CA LEU A 320 3.25 33.76 -5.41
C LEU A 320 3.66 33.15 -6.75
N ASP A 321 4.43 32.07 -6.71
CA ASP A 321 4.98 31.40 -7.88
C ASP A 321 4.33 30.05 -8.17
N SER A 322 3.61 29.47 -7.21
CA SER A 322 3.01 28.15 -7.38
C SER A 322 1.76 27.89 -6.54
N VAL A 323 0.79 27.19 -7.14
CA VAL A 323 -0.41 26.66 -6.48
C VAL A 323 -0.47 25.15 -6.75
N MET A 324 -0.49 24.33 -5.70
CA MET A 324 -0.45 22.86 -5.83
C MET A 324 -1.85 22.23 -5.95
N GLY A 325 -2.92 23.01 -5.75
CA GLY A 325 -4.30 22.64 -6.08
C GLY A 325 -4.80 23.37 -7.32
N ASP A 326 -6.11 23.60 -7.35
CA ASP A 326 -6.77 24.41 -8.37
C ASP A 326 -6.57 25.91 -8.07
N PHE A 327 -6.45 26.72 -9.13
CA PHE A 327 -6.43 28.17 -9.02
C PHE A 327 -7.60 28.76 -9.79
N GLU A 328 -8.53 29.35 -9.05
CA GLU A 328 -9.79 29.90 -9.55
C GLU A 328 -9.87 31.41 -9.34
N ILE A 329 -10.23 32.14 -10.38
CA ILE A 329 -10.52 33.58 -10.34
C ILE A 329 -11.88 33.78 -11.00
N ILE A 330 -12.93 33.96 -10.19
CA ILE A 330 -14.32 33.86 -10.65
C ILE A 330 -15.12 35.09 -10.18
N GLY A 331 -15.90 35.69 -11.09
CA GLY A 331 -16.90 36.70 -10.71
C GLY A 331 -16.33 38.06 -10.26
N ASN A 332 -15.05 38.34 -10.49
CA ASN A 332 -14.43 39.61 -10.09
C ASN A 332 -14.67 40.68 -11.17
N HIS A 333 -15.90 41.20 -11.25
CA HIS A 333 -16.30 42.12 -12.32
C HIS A 333 -15.55 43.46 -12.35
N GLU A 334 -14.90 43.85 -11.24
CA GLU A 334 -14.10 45.07 -11.14
C GLU A 334 -12.59 44.84 -11.35
N LEU A 335 -12.17 43.58 -11.55
CA LEU A 335 -10.77 43.21 -11.77
C LEU A 335 -10.27 43.79 -13.10
N ILE A 336 -9.23 44.63 -13.02
CA ILE A 336 -8.62 45.29 -14.19
C ILE A 336 -7.21 44.78 -14.49
N THR A 337 -6.57 44.07 -13.56
CA THR A 337 -5.21 43.56 -13.77
C THR A 337 -4.89 42.37 -12.86
N MET A 338 -4.19 41.36 -13.40
CA MET A 338 -3.57 40.30 -12.61
C MET A 338 -2.38 40.81 -11.79
N GLY A 339 -1.89 42.02 -12.05
CA GLY A 339 -0.87 42.67 -11.24
C GLY A 339 0.43 41.88 -11.16
N GLY A 340 1.14 41.68 -12.27
CA GLY A 340 2.53 41.22 -12.24
C GLY A 340 2.80 39.96 -11.41
N MET A 341 1.84 39.03 -11.34
CA MET A 341 2.05 37.75 -10.65
C MET A 341 3.28 37.03 -11.23
N SER A 342 4.04 36.38 -10.36
CA SER A 342 5.20 35.57 -10.79
C SER A 342 4.81 34.10 -10.89
N LEU A 343 3.53 33.80 -11.08
CA LEU A 343 2.99 32.45 -11.09
C LEU A 343 3.64 31.65 -12.22
N LYS A 344 4.30 30.55 -11.85
CA LYS A 344 4.97 29.62 -12.76
C LYS A 344 4.18 28.35 -12.95
N LYS A 345 3.48 27.89 -11.91
CA LYS A 345 2.87 26.56 -11.86
C LYS A 345 1.52 26.52 -11.16
N VAL A 346 0.59 25.79 -11.76
CA VAL A 346 -0.66 25.33 -11.14
C VAL A 346 -0.75 23.83 -11.35
N ALA A 347 -0.77 23.03 -10.29
CA ALA A 347 -0.81 21.56 -10.43
C ALA A 347 -2.23 21.03 -10.70
N GLY A 348 -3.26 21.80 -10.35
CA GLY A 348 -4.66 21.50 -10.65
C GLY A 348 -5.17 22.18 -11.92
N ASN A 349 -6.44 22.59 -11.88
CA ASN A 349 -7.10 23.39 -12.92
C ASN A 349 -6.76 24.88 -12.77
N PHE A 350 -6.70 25.60 -13.88
CA PHE A 350 -6.72 27.07 -13.88
C PHE A 350 -8.05 27.55 -14.46
N ILE A 351 -8.87 28.18 -13.61
CA ILE A 351 -10.23 28.60 -13.95
C ILE A 351 -10.33 30.12 -13.85
N PHE A 352 -10.66 30.77 -14.97
CA PHE A 352 -10.76 32.22 -15.08
C PHE A 352 -12.08 32.63 -15.72
N ILE A 353 -13.08 32.95 -14.89
CA ILE A 353 -14.47 33.09 -15.33
C ILE A 353 -15.09 34.41 -14.86
N GLU A 354 -15.85 35.07 -15.73
CA GLU A 354 -16.69 36.25 -15.38
C GLU A 354 -15.95 37.49 -14.82
N ASN A 355 -14.67 37.66 -15.16
CA ASN A 355 -13.87 38.84 -14.81
C ASN A 355 -14.01 39.91 -15.90
N ASN A 356 -15.12 40.66 -15.86
CA ASN A 356 -15.61 41.42 -17.01
C ASN A 356 -14.81 42.67 -17.43
N LYS A 357 -13.90 43.20 -16.60
CA LYS A 357 -13.15 44.44 -16.89
C LYS A 357 -11.71 44.23 -17.34
N ILE A 358 -11.13 43.07 -17.09
CA ILE A 358 -9.75 42.79 -17.48
C ILE A 358 -9.66 42.56 -18.99
N ASP A 359 -8.66 43.17 -19.64
CA ASP A 359 -8.45 43.07 -21.08
C ASP A 359 -7.26 42.18 -21.47
N GLY A 360 -6.41 41.81 -20.50
CA GLY A 360 -5.29 40.92 -20.74
C GLY A 360 -4.81 40.19 -19.50
N LEU A 361 -4.13 39.06 -19.72
CA LEU A 361 -3.52 38.23 -18.66
C LEU A 361 -2.11 38.72 -18.27
N THR A 362 -1.85 40.01 -18.36
CA THR A 362 -0.53 40.61 -18.07
C THR A 362 -0.14 40.32 -16.62
N GLY A 363 1.04 39.77 -16.40
CA GLY A 363 1.44 39.22 -15.10
C GLY A 363 1.25 37.71 -14.98
N LEU A 364 0.98 36.99 -16.06
CA LEU A 364 1.15 35.53 -16.13
C LEU A 364 2.30 35.13 -17.07
N ASP A 365 3.22 36.06 -17.35
CA ASP A 365 4.36 35.90 -18.26
C ASP A 365 5.35 34.81 -17.85
N SER A 366 5.27 34.37 -16.59
CA SER A 366 6.07 33.28 -16.02
C SER A 366 5.35 31.94 -15.98
N PHE A 367 4.07 31.88 -16.35
CA PHE A 367 3.27 30.66 -16.26
C PHE A 367 3.73 29.64 -17.31
N ARG A 368 4.18 28.47 -16.85
CA ARG A 368 4.77 27.40 -17.68
C ARG A 368 4.11 26.05 -17.54
N GLU A 369 3.59 25.75 -16.36
CA GLU A 369 3.12 24.40 -16.04
C GLU A 369 1.69 24.42 -15.50
N LEU A 370 0.80 23.71 -16.18
CA LEU A 370 -0.57 23.45 -15.74
C LEU A 370 -0.83 21.95 -15.73
N GLY A 371 -1.24 21.41 -14.58
CA GLY A 371 -1.39 19.96 -14.42
C GLY A 371 -2.70 19.37 -14.96
N LYS A 372 -3.77 20.17 -15.03
CA LYS A 372 -5.08 19.71 -15.54
C LYS A 372 -5.61 20.64 -16.64
N GLU A 373 -6.80 21.21 -16.45
CA GLU A 373 -7.52 21.94 -17.50
C GLU A 373 -7.36 23.46 -17.37
N LEU A 374 -7.30 24.13 -18.54
CA LEU A 374 -7.34 25.58 -18.67
C LEU A 374 -8.74 26.02 -19.08
N ILE A 375 -9.47 26.69 -18.19
CA ILE A 375 -10.84 27.15 -18.46
C ILE A 375 -10.86 28.67 -18.38
N ILE A 376 -11.09 29.35 -19.51
CA ILE A 376 -11.22 30.81 -19.56
C ILE A 376 -12.55 31.17 -20.22
N LYS A 377 -13.53 31.62 -19.44
CA LYS A 377 -14.89 31.84 -19.97
C LYS A 377 -15.53 33.15 -19.53
N ASN A 378 -16.38 33.70 -20.40
CA ASN A 378 -17.28 34.81 -20.06
C ASN A 378 -16.55 36.08 -19.55
N ASN A 379 -15.32 36.35 -20.01
CA ASN A 379 -14.57 37.56 -19.68
C ASN A 379 -14.70 38.57 -20.83
N ASN A 380 -15.76 39.39 -20.81
CA ASN A 380 -16.20 40.20 -21.95
C ASN A 380 -15.16 41.20 -22.52
N LYS A 381 -14.17 41.60 -21.73
CA LYS A 381 -13.11 42.53 -22.16
C LYS A 381 -11.78 41.84 -22.48
N LEU A 382 -11.63 40.57 -22.14
CA LEU A 382 -10.37 39.85 -22.26
C LEU A 382 -10.03 39.60 -23.74
N ILE A 383 -8.96 40.25 -24.21
CA ILE A 383 -8.47 40.17 -25.58
C ILE A 383 -7.00 39.73 -25.69
N ASP A 384 -6.19 39.92 -24.65
CA ASP A 384 -4.74 39.64 -24.68
C ASP A 384 -4.36 38.40 -23.86
N TYR A 385 -3.98 37.34 -24.57
CA TYR A 385 -3.53 36.06 -24.05
C TYR A 385 -2.02 35.85 -24.23
N CYS A 386 -1.30 36.82 -24.79
CA CYS A 386 0.13 36.68 -25.09
C CYS A 386 1.00 36.32 -23.86
N PRO A 387 0.70 36.82 -22.63
CA PRO A 387 1.44 36.46 -21.43
C PRO A 387 1.49 34.95 -21.14
N ILE A 388 0.43 34.19 -21.49
CA ILE A 388 0.37 32.74 -21.26
C ILE A 388 0.84 31.91 -22.47
N SER A 389 1.37 32.52 -23.53
CA SER A 389 1.78 31.80 -24.75
C SER A 389 2.79 30.67 -24.48
N LYS A 390 3.73 30.89 -23.55
CA LYS A 390 4.75 29.90 -23.17
C LYS A 390 4.18 28.64 -22.53
N LEU A 391 3.04 28.74 -21.85
CA LEU A 391 2.33 27.59 -21.27
C LEU A 391 2.05 26.51 -22.33
N PHE A 392 1.63 26.92 -23.54
CA PHE A 392 1.29 25.99 -24.63
C PHE A 392 2.51 25.35 -25.34
N TYR A 393 3.72 25.84 -25.06
CA TYR A 393 4.96 25.20 -25.49
C TYR A 393 5.48 24.21 -24.46
N GLU A 394 5.41 24.58 -23.18
CA GLU A 394 6.02 23.82 -22.08
C GLU A 394 5.07 22.79 -21.45
N SER A 395 3.76 22.89 -21.73
CA SER A 395 2.74 21.93 -21.32
C SER A 395 1.89 21.48 -22.53
N PRO A 396 2.42 20.59 -23.40
CA PRO A 396 1.80 20.26 -24.69
C PRO A 396 0.49 19.47 -24.59
N GLU A 397 0.19 18.88 -23.43
CA GLU A 397 -1.02 18.07 -23.19
C GLU A 397 -2.20 18.86 -22.59
N ILE A 398 -2.06 20.19 -22.44
CA ILE A 398 -3.12 21.02 -21.84
C ILE A 398 -4.44 20.86 -22.61
N LYS A 399 -5.48 20.54 -21.85
CA LYS A 399 -6.87 20.52 -22.30
C LYS A 399 -7.62 21.71 -21.71
N GLY A 400 -8.77 22.03 -22.28
CA GLY A 400 -9.65 23.05 -21.73
C GLY A 400 -10.39 23.84 -22.81
N GLU A 401 -10.84 25.04 -22.44
CA GLU A 401 -11.75 25.82 -23.27
C GLU A 401 -11.54 27.33 -23.07
N ILE A 402 -11.53 28.07 -24.18
CA ILE A 402 -11.58 29.54 -24.22
C ILE A 402 -12.85 29.92 -24.99
N SER A 403 -13.86 30.46 -24.30
CA SER A 403 -15.14 30.81 -24.92
C SER A 403 -15.87 31.96 -24.22
N GLY A 404 -16.68 32.73 -24.95
CA GLY A 404 -17.46 33.84 -24.37
C GLY A 404 -16.62 35.03 -23.89
N ASN A 405 -15.35 35.14 -24.31
CA ASN A 405 -14.46 36.26 -23.98
C ASN A 405 -14.46 37.34 -25.08
N GLY A 406 -13.79 38.48 -24.84
CA GLY A 406 -13.63 39.55 -25.83
C GLY A 406 -12.88 39.11 -27.10
N TYR A 407 -11.94 38.18 -26.97
CA TYR A 407 -11.30 37.43 -28.05
C TYR A 407 -11.20 35.96 -27.63
N ASN A 408 -11.44 35.02 -28.54
CA ASN A 408 -11.49 33.58 -28.23
C ASN A 408 -10.56 32.78 -29.15
N PRO A 409 -9.23 32.94 -29.02
CA PRO A 409 -8.28 32.17 -29.80
C PRO A 409 -8.25 30.71 -29.33
N SER A 410 -7.95 29.81 -30.25
CA SER A 410 -7.57 28.43 -29.98
C SER A 410 -6.17 28.35 -29.36
N PHE A 411 -5.88 27.24 -28.71
CA PHE A 411 -4.54 26.98 -28.14
C PHE A 411 -3.43 27.01 -29.20
N ASN A 412 -3.73 26.55 -30.42
CA ASN A 412 -2.80 26.61 -31.54
C ASN A 412 -2.54 28.05 -32.00
N GLU A 413 -3.56 28.91 -32.06
CA GLU A 413 -3.38 30.32 -32.41
C GLU A 413 -2.50 31.04 -31.39
N ILE A 414 -2.78 30.87 -30.09
CA ILE A 414 -1.95 31.43 -29.01
C ILE A 414 -0.49 30.96 -29.13
N LYS A 415 -0.30 29.65 -29.37
CA LYS A 415 1.02 29.04 -29.55
C LYS A 415 1.78 29.61 -30.76
N HIS A 416 1.11 30.07 -31.80
CA HIS A 416 1.77 30.65 -32.99
C HIS A 416 1.82 32.19 -32.96
N GLY A 417 1.53 32.81 -31.81
CA GLY A 417 1.62 34.26 -31.61
C GLY A 417 0.35 35.02 -32.01
N GLU A 418 -0.71 34.33 -32.41
CA GLU A 418 -2.05 34.89 -32.65
C GLU A 418 -2.83 34.97 -31.32
N CYS A 419 -2.19 35.59 -30.33
CA CYS A 419 -2.64 35.62 -28.93
C CYS A 419 -3.47 36.88 -28.57
N LYS A 420 -3.72 37.75 -29.53
CA LYS A 420 -4.56 38.95 -29.41
C LYS A 420 -5.10 39.37 -30.79
N PRO A 421 -6.21 40.14 -30.86
CA PRO A 421 -6.71 40.69 -32.12
C PRO A 421 -5.65 41.55 -32.82
N THR A 422 -5.58 41.48 -34.14
CA THR A 422 -4.82 42.44 -34.96
C THR A 422 -5.62 43.74 -35.08
N ASP A 423 -4.97 44.87 -34.83
CA ASP A 423 -5.54 46.23 -34.99
C ASP A 423 -5.97 46.56 -36.42
#